data_AF-A0A4S9XP83-F1
#
_entry.id   AF-A0A4S9XP83-F1
#
_cell.length_a   1.000
_cell.length_b   1.000
_cell.length_c   1.000
_cell.angle_alpha   90.00
_cell.angle_beta   90.00
_cell.angle_gamma   90.00
#
_symmetry.space_group_name_H-M   'P 1'
#
loop_
_entity.id
_entity.type
_entity.pdbx_description
1 polymer ?
#
loop_
_entity_poly.entity_id
_entity_poly.type
_entity_poly.pdbx_seq_one_letter_code
_entity_poly.pdbx_strand_id
1 'polypeptide(L)'
;MGAEPGALERLSAHIARSIVQQIATVSASGQSPPAACKLDLKGYIDGDISSSIDLGSYDISTLIESGRSSVATETPFETSIEWQQESHASTGNEVIPSEEHIPRRSSRSRRALNNDSDSETSKRRKITGGLRLRPMGSANQSMSPEAEENSQAPVRRLQADVREKPQRRTARDEPALRPSTLSKLIVGIWEQVFSSMSFDISVVSSEWRTTGFQTHRSLISDLAQGEQPSAVQVPPATVPERTFTRMNLLCRKISQASRCSRALEVVVQASWIEHFDRQVQEIAKEHPQLSATKARMKALAQACSEIGWSEKEIRNKMAIWRGYKEIKDHGGWVCLVFAGMGIYRFCKYRIGFDPESMAILRRTRTRFEVAADTLHPHWRDMLTIVGDTSSRVYNGHPHDWVVSDHDDPVPLKQTYLQYDPQFSFTHLDSSVVDPYAFGANDPRQVAVQSHQAAHVCNVCGEKQSEDVTESTCRCFPNLFGSDQLPVAPVQIFRTKNGRNNGLLACCPFERGVAIGEFTGLITKGLEGMDVMQAEAEQRYQIYQGREGNYTRFVNHSCRPNSQFQRFVWMGTQRIILVSRGIEAGQEITVDYSDAYWRNLPKTCLCQESCCRFKNQDRIQPRIETASPSS
;
A
#
# COMPACT_ATOMS: atom_id res chain seq x y z
N MET A 1 31.47 34.07 -7.17
CA MET A 1 31.95 33.65 -8.50
C MET A 1 31.08 32.48 -8.92
N GLY A 2 30.18 32.69 -9.88
CA GLY A 2 29.28 31.64 -10.35
C GLY A 2 30.03 30.69 -11.28
N ALA A 3 29.86 29.38 -11.09
CA ALA A 3 30.42 28.38 -11.97
C ALA A 3 29.67 28.42 -13.31
N GLU A 4 30.40 28.58 -14.42
CA GLU A 4 29.83 28.40 -15.75
C GLU A 4 29.43 26.93 -15.97
N PRO A 5 28.27 26.65 -16.57
CA PRO A 5 27.85 25.30 -16.91
C PRO A 5 28.81 24.64 -17.90
N GLY A 6 29.05 23.34 -17.71
CA GLY A 6 29.98 22.57 -18.54
C GLY A 6 29.56 22.54 -20.02
N ALA A 7 30.51 22.33 -20.93
CA ALA A 7 30.26 22.32 -22.38
C ALA A 7 29.14 21.33 -22.81
N LEU A 8 29.03 20.20 -22.11
CA LEU A 8 28.00 19.18 -22.36
C LEU A 8 26.58 19.65 -21.98
N GLU A 9 26.44 20.39 -20.88
CA GLU A 9 25.14 20.97 -20.47
C GLU A 9 24.72 22.09 -21.42
N ARG A 10 25.67 22.90 -21.88
CA ARG A 10 25.40 23.94 -22.89
C ARG A 10 24.95 23.34 -24.22
N LEU A 11 25.57 22.24 -24.66
CA LEU A 11 25.19 21.50 -25.85
C LEU A 11 23.80 20.85 -25.73
N SER A 12 23.52 20.16 -24.62
CA SER A 12 22.21 19.56 -24.34
C SER A 12 21.08 20.60 -24.36
N ALA A 13 21.31 21.75 -23.71
CA ALA A 13 20.36 22.84 -23.69
C ALA A 13 20.17 23.51 -25.07
N HIS A 14 21.22 23.56 -25.90
CA HIS A 14 21.13 24.07 -27.26
C HIS A 14 20.31 23.14 -28.17
N ILE A 15 20.53 21.82 -28.08
CA ILE A 15 19.75 20.80 -28.80
C ILE A 15 18.26 20.88 -28.44
N ALA A 16 17.95 20.93 -27.14
CA ALA A 16 16.57 21.02 -26.66
C ALA A 16 15.86 22.28 -27.17
N ARG A 17 16.54 23.44 -27.17
CA ARG A 17 15.97 24.69 -27.70
C ARG A 17 15.73 24.64 -29.21
N SER A 18 16.66 24.08 -29.99
CA SER A 18 16.50 23.96 -31.44
C SER A 18 15.32 23.08 -31.82
N ILE A 19 15.13 21.94 -31.12
CA ILE A 19 13.99 21.03 -31.35
C ILE A 19 12.66 21.73 -31.02
N VAL A 20 12.58 22.40 -29.87
CA VAL A 20 11.36 23.12 -29.46
C VAL A 20 11.01 24.24 -30.43
N GLN A 21 12.01 24.98 -30.92
CA GLN A 21 11.80 26.08 -31.86
C GLN A 21 11.30 25.57 -33.23
N GLN A 22 11.82 24.45 -33.73
CA GLN A 22 11.36 23.86 -35.00
C GLN A 22 9.93 23.30 -34.89
N ILE A 23 9.57 22.65 -33.78
CA ILE A 23 8.21 22.17 -33.52
C ILE A 23 7.22 23.35 -33.46
N ALA A 24 7.62 24.45 -32.81
CA ALA A 24 6.80 25.65 -32.74
C ALA A 24 6.61 26.33 -34.11
N THR A 25 7.64 26.29 -34.97
CA THR A 25 7.59 26.89 -36.31
C THR A 25 6.64 26.11 -37.24
N VAL A 26 6.67 24.78 -37.18
CA VAL A 26 5.73 23.90 -37.94
C VAL A 26 4.29 24.09 -37.48
N SER A 27 4.07 24.26 -36.18
CA SER A 27 2.74 24.49 -35.61
C SER A 27 2.16 25.85 -35.98
N ALA A 28 3.00 26.84 -36.29
CA ALA A 28 2.57 28.21 -36.61
C ALA A 28 2.34 28.46 -38.11
N SER A 29 2.99 27.71 -39.01
CA SER A 29 2.91 27.93 -40.46
C SER A 29 1.89 27.04 -41.18
N GLY A 30 1.31 26.04 -40.51
CA GLY A 30 0.33 25.12 -41.08
C GLY A 30 0.88 24.21 -42.20
N GLN A 31 2.20 24.16 -42.38
CA GLN A 31 2.87 23.31 -43.37
C GLN A 31 3.34 22.00 -42.72
N SER A 32 3.49 20.94 -43.53
CA SER A 32 4.06 19.65 -43.07
C SER A 32 5.50 19.83 -42.55
N PRO A 33 5.89 19.15 -41.45
CA PRO A 33 7.24 19.28 -40.90
C PRO A 33 8.32 18.88 -41.91
N PRO A 34 9.49 19.54 -41.91
CA PRO A 34 10.61 19.11 -42.75
C PRO A 34 11.08 17.72 -42.31
N ALA A 35 11.41 16.87 -43.29
CA ALA A 35 11.76 15.46 -43.07
C ALA A 35 13.11 15.23 -42.34
N ALA A 36 13.88 16.29 -42.09
CA ALA A 36 15.17 16.25 -41.41
C ALA A 36 15.40 17.51 -40.56
N CYS A 37 15.90 17.33 -39.33
CA CYS A 37 16.27 18.40 -38.41
C CYS A 37 17.77 18.72 -38.57
N LYS A 38 18.09 19.86 -39.19
CA LYS A 38 19.48 20.34 -39.28
C LYS A 38 19.88 21.09 -38.00
N LEU A 39 20.90 20.59 -37.31
CA LEU A 39 21.56 21.28 -36.19
C LEU A 39 22.91 21.83 -36.64
N ASP A 40 23.16 23.11 -36.38
CA ASP A 40 24.47 23.72 -36.53
C ASP A 40 25.23 23.65 -35.20
N LEU A 41 26.39 22.99 -35.21
CA LEU A 41 27.19 22.69 -34.01
C LEU A 41 28.48 23.54 -33.93
N LYS A 42 28.61 24.56 -34.79
CA LYS A 42 29.78 25.44 -34.81
C LYS A 42 30.02 26.08 -33.44
N GLY A 43 31.17 25.79 -32.83
CA GLY A 43 31.58 26.31 -31.51
C GLY A 43 31.36 25.37 -30.32
N TYR A 44 30.80 24.17 -30.51
CA TYR A 44 30.72 23.12 -29.46
C TYR A 44 31.71 21.97 -29.65
N ILE A 45 32.42 21.94 -30.78
CA ILE A 45 33.39 20.92 -31.16
C ILE A 45 34.65 21.67 -31.64
N ASP A 46 35.79 21.47 -30.98
CA ASP A 46 37.08 21.98 -31.46
C ASP A 46 37.59 21.06 -32.58
N GLY A 47 37.68 21.59 -33.79
CA GLY A 47 38.18 20.87 -34.97
C GLY A 47 37.53 21.37 -36.26
N ASP A 48 38.34 21.59 -37.29
CA ASP A 48 37.96 22.20 -38.56
C ASP A 48 37.21 21.21 -39.49
N ILE A 49 36.06 20.72 -39.03
CA ILE A 49 35.21 19.78 -39.77
C ILE A 49 33.82 20.39 -39.93
N SER A 50 33.59 21.03 -41.07
CA SER A 50 32.25 21.33 -41.58
C SER A 50 31.50 20.03 -41.86
N SER A 51 30.71 19.53 -40.91
CA SER A 51 29.75 18.46 -41.18
C SER A 51 28.44 18.69 -40.42
N SER A 52 27.36 18.97 -41.15
CA SER A 52 26.00 18.87 -40.60
C SER A 52 25.67 17.40 -40.43
N ILE A 53 25.30 16.98 -39.22
CA ILE A 53 24.86 15.60 -38.96
C ILE A 53 23.37 15.51 -39.29
N ASP A 54 23.03 14.65 -40.25
CA ASP A 54 21.64 14.36 -40.62
C ASP A 54 21.08 13.28 -39.68
N LEU A 55 20.19 13.68 -38.77
CA LEU A 55 19.45 12.77 -37.91
C LEU A 55 18.27 12.25 -38.74
N GLY A 56 18.42 11.04 -39.31
CA GLY A 56 17.54 10.44 -40.31
C GLY A 56 16.02 10.52 -40.06
N SER A 57 15.25 10.31 -41.13
CA SER A 57 13.81 10.60 -41.17
C SER A 57 12.99 9.72 -40.23
N TYR A 58 12.06 10.36 -39.51
CA TYR A 58 11.02 9.70 -38.74
C TYR A 58 9.70 9.87 -39.50
N ASP A 59 9.01 8.77 -39.80
CA ASP A 59 7.70 8.80 -40.44
C ASP A 59 6.62 9.06 -39.38
N ILE A 60 6.13 10.31 -39.34
CA ILE A 60 5.15 10.81 -38.37
C ILE A 60 3.70 10.53 -38.85
N SER A 61 3.52 9.88 -40.01
CA SER A 61 2.20 9.62 -40.61
C SER A 61 1.26 8.84 -39.68
N THR A 62 1.80 7.96 -38.83
CA THR A 62 1.03 7.15 -37.87
C THR A 62 0.47 7.93 -36.67
N LEU A 63 1.06 9.08 -36.33
CA LEU A 63 0.58 9.95 -35.24
C LEU A 63 -0.57 10.87 -35.69
N ILE A 64 -0.65 11.16 -36.99
CA ILE A 64 -1.68 12.05 -37.57
C ILE A 64 -3.03 11.32 -37.72
N GLU A 65 -3.03 10.01 -37.99
CA GLU A 65 -4.27 9.22 -38.09
C GLU A 65 -4.96 9.00 -36.74
N SER A 66 -4.19 8.93 -35.65
CA SER A 66 -4.74 8.81 -34.30
C SER A 66 -5.42 10.10 -33.79
N GLY A 67 -5.06 11.26 -34.36
CA GLY A 67 -5.63 12.56 -33.98
C GLY A 67 -6.93 12.92 -34.70
N ARG A 68 -7.22 12.30 -35.86
CA ARG A 68 -8.41 12.63 -36.68
C ARG A 68 -9.67 11.83 -36.32
N SER A 69 -9.58 10.79 -35.49
CA SER A 69 -10.74 9.97 -35.11
C SER A 69 -11.51 10.49 -33.88
N SER A 70 -11.12 11.64 -33.29
CA SER A 70 -11.76 12.18 -32.07
C SER A 70 -12.64 13.42 -32.29
N VAL A 71 -13.01 13.77 -33.53
CA VAL A 71 -13.90 14.91 -33.80
C VAL A 71 -14.98 14.56 -34.84
N ALA A 72 -16.10 14.02 -34.36
CA ALA A 72 -17.46 14.01 -34.93
C ALA A 72 -18.30 13.16 -33.96
N THR A 73 -19.46 13.52 -33.40
CA THR A 73 -20.54 14.40 -33.86
C THR A 73 -21.46 14.60 -32.64
N GLU A 74 -21.77 15.84 -32.26
CA GLU A 74 -22.97 16.15 -31.46
C GLU A 74 -24.11 16.46 -32.42
N THR A 75 -25.31 15.92 -32.16
CA THR A 75 -26.62 16.59 -32.33
C THR A 75 -27.76 15.66 -31.83
N PRO A 76 -28.93 16.22 -31.46
CA PRO A 76 -29.65 15.88 -30.22
C PRO A 76 -30.98 15.16 -30.45
N PHE A 77 -31.48 14.35 -29.48
CA PHE A 77 -32.89 13.95 -29.45
C PHE A 77 -33.44 13.72 -28.03
N GLU A 78 -34.45 14.53 -27.74
CA GLU A 78 -35.61 14.45 -26.84
C GLU A 78 -35.67 13.37 -25.73
N THR A 79 -35.70 13.86 -24.49
CA THR A 79 -36.24 13.17 -23.31
C THR A 79 -37.76 13.17 -23.32
N SER A 80 -38.35 12.00 -23.49
CA SER A 80 -39.68 11.66 -22.96
C SER A 80 -39.55 10.30 -22.26
N ILE A 81 -39.57 10.31 -20.93
CA ILE A 81 -39.80 9.11 -20.13
C ILE A 81 -40.95 9.44 -19.18
N GLU A 82 -42.10 8.88 -19.55
CA GLU A 82 -43.28 8.76 -18.70
C GLU A 82 -42.93 7.99 -17.43
N TRP A 83 -43.31 8.58 -16.31
CA TRP A 83 -43.44 7.89 -15.04
C TRP A 83 -44.72 7.06 -15.06
N GLN A 84 -44.61 5.75 -15.13
CA GLN A 84 -45.70 4.87 -14.71
C GLN A 84 -45.42 4.33 -13.31
N GLN A 85 -46.13 4.95 -12.37
CA GLN A 85 -46.43 4.48 -11.04
C GLN A 85 -47.34 3.24 -11.14
N GLU A 86 -47.01 2.18 -10.40
CA GLU A 86 -48.04 1.32 -9.81
C GLU A 86 -48.14 1.66 -8.33
N SER A 87 -49.35 2.08 -7.93
CA SER A 87 -49.68 2.47 -6.56
C SER A 87 -50.65 1.48 -5.95
N HIS A 88 -50.26 1.03 -4.75
CA HIS A 88 -51.03 0.84 -3.52
C HIS A 88 -52.55 0.63 -3.56
N ALA A 89 -52.99 -0.33 -2.73
CA ALA A 89 -54.18 -0.15 -1.90
C ALA A 89 -53.90 -0.62 -0.45
N SER A 90 -53.82 0.34 0.48
CA SER A 90 -54.31 0.15 1.85
C SER A 90 -54.69 1.52 2.42
N THR A 91 -55.95 1.61 2.80
CA THR A 91 -56.68 2.79 3.26
C THR A 91 -56.18 3.31 4.61
N GLY A 92 -56.13 4.63 4.75
CA GLY A 92 -55.84 5.33 6.00
C GLY A 92 -57.09 5.70 6.79
N ASN A 93 -56.86 6.22 7.99
CA ASN A 93 -57.60 7.37 8.49
C ASN A 93 -56.77 8.15 9.52
N GLU A 94 -56.91 9.47 9.45
CA GLU A 94 -56.14 10.54 10.10
C GLU A 94 -56.43 10.72 11.60
N VAL A 95 -55.59 11.51 12.29
CA VAL A 95 -55.93 12.83 12.89
C VAL A 95 -54.81 13.30 13.85
N ILE A 96 -54.41 14.58 13.74
CA ILE A 96 -53.52 15.34 14.66
C ILE A 96 -54.36 16.45 15.33
N PRO A 97 -54.06 16.85 16.59
CA PRO A 97 -53.67 18.25 16.90
C PRO A 97 -52.55 18.33 17.99
N SER A 98 -51.48 19.12 17.83
CA SER A 98 -51.28 20.56 18.15
C SER A 98 -50.79 20.88 19.58
N GLU A 99 -49.65 21.61 19.62
CA GLU A 99 -49.12 22.61 20.60
C GLU A 99 -48.88 22.30 22.09
N GLU A 100 -47.65 22.58 22.58
CA GLU A 100 -47.40 23.63 23.60
C GLU A 100 -45.89 23.93 23.82
N HIS A 101 -45.63 25.08 24.47
CA HIS A 101 -44.45 25.95 24.42
C HIS A 101 -43.70 26.01 25.78
N ILE A 102 -42.34 26.03 25.78
CA ILE A 102 -41.41 26.85 26.63
C ILE A 102 -41.35 26.57 28.18
N PRO A 103 -40.33 26.99 29.03
CA PRO A 103 -38.96 27.54 28.86
C PRO A 103 -37.80 26.88 29.68
N ARG A 104 -36.59 27.34 29.31
CA ARG A 104 -35.33 27.53 30.09
C ARG A 104 -35.44 27.77 31.61
N ARG A 105 -34.43 27.29 32.37
CA ARG A 105 -33.74 28.09 33.41
C ARG A 105 -32.32 27.62 33.72
N SER A 106 -31.38 28.57 33.64
CA SER A 106 -30.03 28.54 34.20
C SER A 106 -30.02 28.91 35.68
N SER A 107 -28.92 28.60 36.41
CA SER A 107 -28.09 29.53 37.22
C SER A 107 -27.35 28.76 38.34
N ARG A 108 -26.00 28.77 38.38
CA ARG A 108 -25.06 29.64 39.18
C ARG A 108 -25.02 29.26 40.68
N SER A 109 -23.96 29.42 41.49
CA SER A 109 -22.64 30.10 41.50
C SER A 109 -21.98 29.68 42.86
N ARG A 110 -20.65 29.72 43.12
CA ARG A 110 -19.80 30.86 43.59
C ARG A 110 -18.40 30.26 43.87
N ARG A 111 -17.25 30.73 43.37
CA ARG A 111 -16.45 31.96 43.62
C ARG A 111 -16.07 32.23 45.09
N ALA A 112 -14.76 32.24 45.35
CA ALA A 112 -14.09 33.13 46.29
C ALA A 112 -12.75 33.59 45.67
N LEU A 113 -12.48 34.89 45.80
CA LEU A 113 -11.29 35.62 45.35
C LEU A 113 -10.46 35.98 46.58
N ASN A 114 -9.15 36.21 46.41
CA ASN A 114 -8.46 37.40 46.94
C ASN A 114 -7.09 37.59 46.25
N ASN A 115 -6.78 38.87 45.99
CA ASN A 115 -5.52 39.47 45.54
C ASN A 115 -4.44 39.38 46.67
N ASP A 116 -3.15 39.70 46.54
CA ASP A 116 -2.42 40.75 45.78
C ASP A 116 -0.90 40.47 45.77
N SER A 117 -0.19 41.18 44.86
CA SER A 117 1.20 41.69 44.93
C SER A 117 2.47 40.82 44.68
N ASP A 118 3.21 41.30 43.66
CA ASP A 118 4.67 41.50 43.52
C ASP A 118 5.69 40.44 43.03
N SER A 119 6.15 40.72 41.80
CA SER A 119 7.56 40.86 41.34
C SER A 119 8.42 39.64 40.94
N GLU A 120 8.83 39.71 39.64
CA GLU A 120 10.16 39.41 39.07
C GLU A 120 10.73 37.97 39.17
N THR A 121 11.27 37.30 38.13
CA THR A 121 11.93 37.72 36.88
C THR A 121 11.83 36.64 35.79
N SER A 122 11.65 37.07 34.54
CA SER A 122 11.92 36.29 33.31
C SER A 122 13.11 36.93 32.58
N LYS A 123 14.03 36.13 32.01
CA LYS A 123 14.99 36.62 31.01
C LYS A 123 15.08 35.68 29.80
N ARG A 124 14.42 36.11 28.72
CA ARG A 124 14.63 35.71 27.32
C ARG A 124 15.29 36.89 26.59
N ARG A 125 16.34 36.65 25.81
CA ARG A 125 16.99 37.55 24.84
C ARG A 125 17.36 36.70 23.61
N LYS A 126 17.45 37.18 22.38
CA LYS A 126 16.98 38.35 21.61
C LYS A 126 17.41 38.03 20.17
N ILE A 127 16.58 38.32 19.16
CA ILE A 127 17.02 38.42 17.75
C ILE A 127 16.95 39.90 17.39
N THR A 128 18.09 40.44 16.97
CA THR A 128 18.30 41.75 16.31
C THR A 128 18.30 41.53 14.80
N GLY A 129 17.88 42.44 13.93
CA GLY A 129 17.43 43.82 14.08
C GLY A 129 16.97 44.36 12.72
N GLY A 130 16.23 45.46 12.75
CA GLY A 130 15.88 46.28 11.59
C GLY A 130 16.00 47.76 11.93
N LEU A 131 16.29 48.58 10.92
CA LEU A 131 16.27 50.05 10.90
C LEU A 131 16.28 50.44 9.39
N ARG A 132 15.61 51.45 8.84
CA ARG A 132 14.54 52.44 9.11
C ARG A 132 14.48 53.28 7.79
N LEU A 133 13.39 53.84 7.25
CA LEU A 133 12.77 55.15 7.58
C LEU A 133 11.58 55.49 6.63
N ARG A 134 10.49 55.91 7.28
CA ARG A 134 9.37 56.87 7.03
C ARG A 134 8.78 57.34 5.65
N PRO A 135 7.47 57.75 5.64
CA PRO A 135 6.68 58.22 4.48
C PRO A 135 6.25 59.72 4.55
N MET A 136 5.58 60.26 3.50
CA MET A 136 4.42 61.19 3.57
C MET A 136 3.89 61.63 2.20
N GLY A 137 2.56 61.81 2.09
CA GLY A 137 1.87 62.48 0.98
C GLY A 137 0.33 62.35 1.05
N SER A 138 -0.32 63.35 1.66
CA SER A 138 -1.77 63.65 1.73
C SER A 138 -2.32 64.10 0.35
N ALA A 139 -3.59 64.26 -0.02
CA ALA A 139 -4.87 64.52 0.66
C ALA A 139 -6.06 64.45 -0.36
N ASN A 140 -7.27 64.68 0.17
CA ASN A 140 -8.51 65.22 -0.44
C ASN A 140 -9.55 64.23 -1.00
N GLN A 141 -10.70 64.06 -0.31
CA GLN A 141 -11.98 64.84 -0.37
C GLN A 141 -12.88 64.36 -1.53
N SER A 142 -14.20 64.24 -1.47
CA SER A 142 -15.26 64.28 -0.46
C SER A 142 -16.61 64.17 -1.22
N MET A 143 -17.68 63.75 -0.54
CA MET A 143 -19.12 64.01 -0.81
C MET A 143 -19.93 63.12 -1.77
N SER A 144 -20.93 62.46 -1.15
CA SER A 144 -22.22 61.92 -1.64
C SER A 144 -23.20 63.07 -2.03
N PRO A 145 -24.50 62.91 -2.46
CA PRO A 145 -25.52 61.93 -1.99
C PRO A 145 -26.62 61.43 -3.01
N GLU A 146 -27.36 60.40 -2.54
CA GLU A 146 -28.81 60.04 -2.61
C GLU A 146 -29.78 60.54 -3.72
N ALA A 147 -30.58 59.63 -4.31
CA ALA A 147 -32.06 59.51 -4.17
C ALA A 147 -32.80 58.76 -5.32
N GLU A 148 -33.63 57.77 -4.93
CA GLU A 148 -34.99 57.34 -5.37
C GLU A 148 -35.48 57.01 -6.82
N GLU A 149 -36.43 56.03 -6.80
CA GLU A 149 -37.58 55.72 -7.70
C GLU A 149 -37.51 54.77 -8.94
N ASN A 150 -38.08 53.57 -8.73
CA ASN A 150 -39.19 52.89 -9.43
C ASN A 150 -39.17 52.52 -10.96
N SER A 151 -39.51 51.24 -11.20
CA SER A 151 -40.30 50.66 -12.32
C SER A 151 -39.66 50.21 -13.66
N GLN A 152 -40.06 48.99 -14.04
CA GLN A 152 -40.20 48.38 -15.39
C GLN A 152 -39.01 47.67 -16.08
N ALA A 153 -39.19 46.36 -16.27
CA ALA A 153 -38.65 45.54 -17.37
C ALA A 153 -39.44 45.86 -18.68
N PRO A 154 -38.96 45.58 -19.93
CA PRO A 154 -38.19 44.40 -20.33
C PRO A 154 -37.11 44.63 -21.43
N VAL A 155 -36.54 43.50 -21.89
CA VAL A 155 -35.93 43.23 -23.21
C VAL A 155 -34.42 42.97 -23.22
N ARG A 156 -34.10 41.77 -23.72
CA ARG A 156 -32.79 41.17 -23.94
C ARG A 156 -32.01 41.90 -25.04
N ARG A 157 -30.74 42.23 -24.76
CA ARG A 157 -29.67 42.31 -25.76
C ARG A 157 -28.36 41.79 -25.17
N LEU A 158 -27.77 40.82 -25.85
CA LEU A 158 -26.41 40.32 -25.67
C LEU A 158 -25.51 41.10 -26.62
N GLN A 159 -24.55 41.87 -26.11
CA GLN A 159 -23.21 41.95 -26.70
C GLN A 159 -22.17 42.50 -25.72
N ALA A 160 -20.96 41.99 -25.93
CA ALA A 160 -19.78 41.96 -25.10
C ALA A 160 -19.25 43.32 -24.63
N ASP A 161 -18.69 43.34 -23.42
CA ASP A 161 -17.41 44.01 -23.23
C ASP A 161 -16.51 43.36 -22.18
N VAL A 162 -15.22 43.54 -22.41
CA VAL A 162 -14.08 42.87 -21.82
C VAL A 162 -13.65 43.56 -20.51
N ARG A 163 -13.16 42.74 -19.56
CA ARG A 163 -12.36 43.04 -18.33
C ARG A 163 -13.12 43.42 -17.06
N GLU A 164 -13.47 42.38 -16.30
CA GLU A 164 -13.15 42.33 -14.86
C GLU A 164 -12.40 41.03 -14.55
N LYS A 165 -11.29 41.16 -13.82
CA LYS A 165 -10.40 40.06 -13.45
C LYS A 165 -11.18 39.06 -12.57
N PRO A 166 -11.22 37.76 -12.91
CA PRO A 166 -11.78 36.79 -11.99
C PRO A 166 -10.91 36.78 -10.73
N GLN A 167 -11.51 37.12 -9.59
CA GLN A 167 -10.90 36.88 -8.29
C GLN A 167 -10.44 35.43 -8.27
N ARG A 168 -9.12 35.25 -8.19
CA ARG A 168 -8.50 33.94 -8.05
C ARG A 168 -9.16 33.29 -6.83
N ARG A 169 -9.97 32.25 -7.07
CA ARG A 169 -10.40 31.32 -6.03
C ARG A 169 -9.17 31.05 -5.17
N THR A 170 -9.26 31.40 -3.89
CA THR A 170 -8.27 31.00 -2.90
C THR A 170 -8.04 29.51 -3.09
N ALA A 171 -6.78 29.14 -3.23
CA ALA A 171 -6.36 27.77 -3.48
C ALA A 171 -7.12 26.85 -2.51
N ARG A 172 -8.05 26.06 -3.06
CA ARG A 172 -8.50 24.84 -2.40
C ARG A 172 -7.23 24.05 -2.09
N ASP A 173 -7.11 23.63 -0.83
CA ASP A 173 -6.05 22.79 -0.29
C ASP A 173 -5.35 21.96 -1.37
N GLU A 174 -4.20 22.44 -1.87
CA GLU A 174 -3.16 21.50 -2.23
C GLU A 174 -2.91 20.68 -0.96
N PRO A 175 -3.00 19.34 -0.99
CA PRO A 175 -2.69 18.56 0.19
C PRO A 175 -1.23 18.85 0.55
N ALA A 176 -1.02 19.70 1.54
CA ALA A 176 0.28 19.91 2.15
C ALA A 176 0.83 18.52 2.45
N LEU A 177 1.95 18.16 1.83
CA LEU A 177 2.57 16.84 1.90
C LEU A 177 2.75 16.47 3.38
N ARG A 178 1.81 15.67 3.90
CA ARG A 178 1.82 15.29 5.31
C ARG A 178 3.07 14.41 5.54
N PRO A 179 3.88 14.71 6.56
CA PRO A 179 5.05 13.89 6.87
C PRO A 179 4.65 12.43 7.11
N SER A 180 5.54 11.50 6.76
CA SER A 180 5.31 10.07 7.00
C SER A 180 5.21 9.85 8.50
N THR A 181 4.10 9.30 8.97
CA THR A 181 3.95 8.87 10.37
C THR A 181 4.65 7.51 10.56
N LEU A 182 4.88 7.11 11.81
CA LEU A 182 5.40 5.78 12.09
C LEU A 182 4.47 4.69 11.52
N SER A 183 3.15 4.84 11.64
CA SER A 183 2.19 3.89 11.08
C SER A 183 2.36 3.70 9.57
N LYS A 184 2.61 4.80 8.82
CA LYS A 184 2.89 4.70 7.37
C LYS A 184 4.21 3.99 7.07
N LEU A 185 5.23 4.19 7.91
CA LEU A 185 6.48 3.45 7.78
C LEU A 185 6.25 1.95 8.01
N ILE A 186 5.55 1.57 9.08
CA ILE A 186 5.23 0.18 9.42
C ILE A 186 4.42 -0.49 8.31
N VAL A 187 3.35 0.15 7.82
CA VAL A 187 2.55 -0.37 6.71
C VAL A 187 3.41 -0.51 5.45
N GLY A 188 4.23 0.50 5.13
CA GLY A 188 5.12 0.43 3.97
C GLY A 188 6.16 -0.71 4.08
N ILE A 189 6.64 -1.03 5.28
CA ILE A 189 7.51 -2.19 5.50
C ILE A 189 6.74 -3.49 5.23
N TRP A 190 5.52 -3.64 5.76
CA TRP A 190 4.69 -4.80 5.48
C TRP A 190 4.39 -4.97 4.00
N GLU A 191 4.03 -3.91 3.30
CA GLU A 191 3.80 -3.92 1.86
C GLU A 191 5.04 -4.41 1.09
N GLN A 192 6.25 -3.97 1.46
CA GLN A 192 7.46 -4.47 0.82
C GLN A 192 7.74 -5.94 1.16
N VAL A 193 7.56 -6.35 2.43
CA VAL A 193 7.77 -7.75 2.87
C VAL A 193 6.83 -8.71 2.14
N PHE A 194 5.56 -8.36 1.95
CA PHE A 194 4.60 -9.19 1.23
C PHE A 194 4.58 -8.97 -0.29
N SER A 195 5.39 -8.05 -0.81
CA SER A 195 5.56 -7.88 -2.25
C SER A 195 6.40 -9.01 -2.86
N SER A 196 6.26 -9.22 -4.18
CA SER A 196 7.05 -10.16 -4.97
C SER A 196 8.52 -9.72 -5.19
N MET A 197 9.11 -9.09 -4.19
CA MET A 197 10.50 -8.65 -4.22
C MET A 197 11.43 -9.87 -4.14
N SER A 198 12.52 -9.84 -4.90
CA SER A 198 13.62 -10.80 -4.77
C SER A 198 14.88 -10.02 -4.43
N PHE A 199 15.56 -10.43 -3.36
CA PHE A 199 16.82 -9.84 -2.89
C PHE A 199 18.03 -10.67 -3.31
N ASP A 200 17.97 -11.24 -4.52
CA ASP A 200 19.10 -11.98 -5.05
C ASP A 200 20.23 -11.01 -5.46
N ILE A 201 21.29 -10.99 -4.64
CA ILE A 201 22.52 -10.22 -4.88
C ILE A 201 23.19 -10.64 -6.20
N SER A 202 22.96 -11.87 -6.69
CA SER A 202 23.45 -12.32 -7.98
C SER A 202 22.80 -11.56 -9.14
N VAL A 203 21.55 -11.11 -9.01
CA VAL A 203 20.87 -10.27 -10.01
C VAL A 203 21.54 -8.90 -10.12
N VAL A 204 22.03 -8.36 -9.00
CA VAL A 204 22.75 -7.07 -8.97
C VAL A 204 24.21 -7.23 -9.45
N SER A 205 24.88 -8.34 -9.12
CA SER A 205 26.31 -8.54 -9.39
C SER A 205 26.63 -9.23 -10.73
N SER A 206 25.72 -10.02 -11.29
CA SER A 206 25.88 -10.62 -12.63
C SER A 206 25.61 -9.59 -13.72
N GLU A 207 24.52 -8.80 -13.61
CA GLU A 207 24.17 -7.81 -14.62
C GLU A 207 25.12 -6.59 -14.61
N TRP A 208 25.73 -6.21 -13.48
CA TRP A 208 26.73 -5.12 -13.46
C TRP A 208 28.09 -5.54 -14.09
N ARG A 209 28.44 -6.83 -14.06
CA ARG A 209 29.61 -7.33 -14.81
C ARG A 209 29.32 -7.40 -16.32
N THR A 210 28.08 -7.65 -16.72
CA THR A 210 27.66 -7.63 -18.13
C THR A 210 27.40 -6.21 -18.66
N THR A 211 27.17 -5.24 -17.78
CA THR A 211 27.01 -3.81 -18.12
C THR A 211 28.26 -2.99 -17.79
N GLY A 212 29.43 -3.60 -17.99
CA GLY A 212 30.63 -2.83 -18.27
C GLY A 212 30.36 -1.94 -19.48
N PHE A 213 30.58 -0.64 -19.31
CA PHE A 213 30.50 0.42 -20.31
C PHE A 213 31.52 0.19 -21.46
N GLN A 214 31.31 -0.85 -22.26
CA GLN A 214 31.99 -1.06 -23.52
C GLN A 214 30.93 -1.26 -24.62
N THR A 215 30.79 -0.21 -25.42
CA THR A 215 30.47 -0.24 -26.86
C THR A 215 29.24 -1.03 -27.32
N HIS A 216 28.20 -0.27 -27.69
CA HIS A 216 27.29 -0.52 -28.80
C HIS A 216 26.51 -1.86 -28.85
N ARG A 217 25.18 -1.71 -28.74
CA ARG A 217 24.19 -2.44 -29.57
C ARG A 217 23.93 -3.94 -29.33
N SER A 218 24.45 -4.60 -28.30
CA SER A 218 24.23 -6.07 -28.17
C SER A 218 23.12 -6.53 -27.21
N LEU A 219 22.58 -5.68 -26.31
CA LEU A 219 21.50 -6.14 -25.41
C LEU A 219 20.26 -6.63 -26.18
N ILE A 220 19.98 -6.11 -27.38
CA ILE A 220 18.85 -6.55 -28.22
C ILE A 220 19.17 -7.87 -28.97
N SER A 221 20.44 -8.15 -29.26
CA SER A 221 20.86 -9.25 -30.16
C SER A 221 21.20 -10.55 -29.43
N ASP A 222 21.71 -10.50 -28.20
CA ASP A 222 22.26 -11.70 -27.52
C ASP A 222 21.22 -12.62 -26.87
N LEU A 223 19.92 -12.33 -27.02
CA LEU A 223 18.82 -13.22 -26.61
C LEU A 223 18.09 -13.86 -27.79
N ALA A 224 18.58 -13.65 -29.02
CA ALA A 224 18.02 -14.25 -30.24
C ALA A 224 18.48 -15.70 -30.50
N GLN A 225 19.35 -16.26 -29.65
CA GLN A 225 19.81 -17.64 -29.75
C GLN A 225 19.62 -18.36 -28.41
N GLY A 226 18.36 -18.73 -28.12
CA GLY A 226 18.03 -19.75 -27.14
C GLY A 226 17.46 -20.95 -27.90
N GLU A 227 18.14 -22.09 -27.84
CA GLU A 227 17.72 -23.35 -28.44
C GLU A 227 16.31 -23.75 -28.00
N GLN A 228 15.52 -24.24 -28.96
CA GLN A 228 14.19 -24.79 -28.78
C GLN A 228 14.22 -26.12 -28.01
N PRO A 229 13.41 -26.28 -26.94
CA PRO A 229 12.88 -27.59 -26.57
C PRO A 229 11.51 -27.79 -27.25
N SER A 230 11.32 -29.01 -27.74
CA SER A 230 10.20 -29.47 -28.54
C SER A 230 8.83 -29.44 -27.83
N ALA A 231 7.81 -29.18 -28.64
CA ALA A 231 6.39 -29.56 -28.54
C ALA A 231 5.51 -28.85 -27.48
N VAL A 232 4.82 -27.79 -27.92
CA VAL A 232 3.35 -27.67 -28.08
C VAL A 232 3.11 -26.50 -29.06
N GLN A 233 2.31 -26.71 -30.11
CA GLN A 233 2.05 -25.69 -31.15
C GLN A 233 1.12 -24.59 -30.61
N VAL A 234 1.70 -23.53 -30.05
CA VAL A 234 1.04 -22.21 -29.90
C VAL A 234 1.48 -21.35 -31.08
N PRO A 235 0.56 -20.62 -31.76
CA PRO A 235 0.96 -19.71 -32.83
C PRO A 235 2.01 -18.71 -32.32
N PRO A 236 3.05 -18.40 -33.11
CA PRO A 236 4.14 -17.54 -32.65
C PRO A 236 3.60 -16.14 -32.35
N ALA A 237 3.74 -15.70 -31.10
CA ALA A 237 3.42 -14.33 -30.65
C ALA A 237 4.00 -13.30 -31.63
N THR A 238 3.22 -12.26 -31.93
CA THR A 238 3.63 -11.21 -32.88
C THR A 238 4.89 -10.47 -32.41
N VAL A 239 5.69 -9.91 -33.33
CA VAL A 239 6.93 -9.17 -32.96
C VAL A 239 6.69 -8.04 -31.93
N PRO A 240 5.59 -7.26 -31.99
CA PRO A 240 5.27 -6.26 -30.96
C PRO A 240 5.00 -6.85 -29.56
N GLU A 241 4.29 -7.98 -29.50
CA GLU A 241 3.93 -8.67 -28.25
C GLU A 241 5.15 -9.23 -27.51
N ARG A 242 6.11 -9.79 -28.28
CA ARG A 242 7.42 -10.21 -27.75
C ARG A 242 8.23 -9.02 -27.21
N THR A 243 8.17 -7.88 -27.89
CA THR A 243 8.88 -6.66 -27.48
C THR A 243 8.29 -6.08 -26.18
N PHE A 244 6.97 -6.02 -26.05
CA PHE A 244 6.30 -5.56 -24.83
C PHE A 244 6.58 -6.48 -23.65
N THR A 245 6.44 -7.80 -23.84
CA THR A 245 6.76 -8.81 -22.80
C THR A 245 8.20 -8.67 -22.34
N ARG A 246 9.13 -8.52 -23.28
CA ARG A 246 10.55 -8.29 -22.98
C ARG A 246 10.78 -7.01 -22.19
N MET A 247 10.12 -5.91 -22.55
CA MET A 247 10.23 -4.64 -21.84
C MET A 247 9.63 -4.73 -20.42
N ASN A 248 8.52 -5.45 -20.24
CA ASN A 248 7.91 -5.69 -18.92
C ASN A 248 8.88 -6.45 -17.99
N LEU A 249 9.53 -7.49 -18.52
CA LEU A 249 10.54 -8.24 -17.78
C LEU A 249 11.75 -7.37 -17.40
N LEU A 250 12.25 -6.56 -18.33
CA LEU A 250 13.36 -5.64 -18.08
C LEU A 250 12.99 -4.58 -17.04
N CYS A 251 11.80 -3.97 -17.16
CA CYS A 251 11.28 -2.99 -16.20
C CYS A 251 11.20 -3.60 -14.79
N ARG A 252 10.69 -4.82 -14.66
CA ARG A 252 10.64 -5.55 -13.39
C ARG A 252 12.04 -5.76 -12.80
N LYS A 253 12.98 -6.25 -13.60
CA LYS A 253 14.37 -6.48 -13.19
C LYS A 253 15.08 -5.21 -12.71
N ILE A 254 15.05 -4.14 -13.51
CA ILE A 254 15.66 -2.85 -13.16
C ILE A 254 15.03 -2.27 -11.89
N SER A 255 13.70 -2.37 -11.78
CA SER A 255 12.98 -1.90 -10.59
C SER A 255 13.31 -2.69 -9.33
N GLN A 256 13.58 -4.00 -9.45
CA GLN A 256 14.05 -4.84 -8.34
C GLN A 256 15.50 -4.49 -7.98
N ALA A 257 16.40 -4.41 -8.95
CA ALA A 257 17.80 -4.06 -8.74
C ALA A 257 17.96 -2.68 -8.08
N SER A 258 17.21 -1.68 -8.54
CA SER A 258 17.19 -0.33 -7.94
C SER A 258 16.75 -0.36 -6.47
N ARG A 259 15.72 -1.15 -6.14
CA ARG A 259 15.26 -1.32 -4.76
C ARG A 259 16.30 -2.05 -3.89
N CYS A 260 16.94 -3.11 -4.39
CA CYS A 260 18.03 -3.80 -3.68
C CYS A 260 19.21 -2.86 -3.40
N SER A 261 19.63 -2.08 -4.41
CA SER A 261 20.69 -1.08 -4.25
C SER A 261 20.33 -0.02 -3.21
N ARG A 262 19.07 0.43 -3.18
CA ARG A 262 18.56 1.35 -2.17
C ARG A 262 18.59 0.74 -0.76
N ALA A 263 18.20 -0.53 -0.61
CA ALA A 263 18.25 -1.24 0.66
C ALA A 263 19.70 -1.37 1.17
N LEU A 264 20.63 -1.79 0.29
CA LEU A 264 22.07 -1.85 0.59
C LEU A 264 22.63 -0.48 0.99
N GLU A 265 22.27 0.57 0.26
CA GLU A 265 22.68 1.94 0.57
C GLU A 265 22.26 2.33 2.00
N VAL A 266 21.00 2.09 2.37
CA VAL A 266 20.49 2.43 3.71
C VAL A 266 21.16 1.59 4.80
N VAL A 267 21.41 0.30 4.54
CA VAL A 267 22.12 -0.61 5.46
C VAL A 267 23.56 -0.12 5.71
N VAL A 268 24.32 0.18 4.66
CA VAL A 268 25.68 0.72 4.76
C VAL A 268 25.69 2.07 5.48
N GLN A 269 24.73 2.95 5.17
CA GLN A 269 24.62 4.26 5.82
C GLN A 269 24.34 4.16 7.32
N ALA A 270 23.49 3.22 7.75
CA ALA A 270 23.24 2.97 9.16
C ALA A 270 24.48 2.40 9.87
N SER A 271 25.15 1.41 9.26
CA SER A 271 26.38 0.82 9.79
C SER A 271 27.54 1.81 9.84
N TRP A 272 27.64 2.72 8.87
CA TRP A 272 28.66 3.77 8.88
C TRP A 272 28.54 4.67 10.11
N ILE A 273 27.32 4.99 10.55
CA ILE A 273 27.11 5.78 11.78
C ILE A 273 27.61 5.02 13.01
N GLU A 274 27.42 3.71 13.08
CA GLU A 274 27.98 2.89 14.17
C GLU A 274 29.51 2.92 14.18
N HIS A 275 30.13 2.79 13.01
CA HIS A 275 31.59 2.85 12.88
C HIS A 275 32.13 4.23 13.20
N PHE A 276 31.45 5.29 12.77
CA PHE A 276 31.80 6.67 13.14
C PHE A 276 31.73 6.87 14.66
N ASP A 277 30.63 6.47 15.30
CA ASP A 277 30.46 6.63 16.75
C ASP A 277 31.50 5.81 17.54
N ARG A 278 31.86 4.61 17.06
CA ARG A 278 32.96 3.81 17.61
C ARG A 278 34.31 4.50 17.45
N GLN A 279 34.61 5.04 16.28
CA GLN A 279 35.87 5.75 16.02
C GLN A 279 36.01 6.98 16.92
N VAL A 280 34.92 7.70 17.17
CA VAL A 280 34.89 8.80 18.13
C VAL A 280 35.26 8.34 19.54
N GLN A 281 34.76 7.18 19.97
CA GLN A 281 35.08 6.60 21.27
C GLN A 281 36.55 6.16 21.34
N GLU A 282 37.08 5.52 20.30
CA GLU A 282 38.49 5.11 20.26
C GLU A 282 39.43 6.31 20.31
N ILE A 283 39.18 7.36 19.52
CA ILE A 283 39.97 8.61 19.60
C ILE A 283 39.91 9.23 21.00
N ALA A 284 38.76 9.16 21.67
CA ALA A 284 38.62 9.67 23.03
C ALA A 284 39.39 8.80 24.06
N LYS A 285 39.51 7.49 23.83
CA LYS A 285 40.32 6.57 24.66
C LYS A 285 41.82 6.76 24.44
N GLU A 286 42.26 6.88 23.18
CA GLU A 286 43.67 7.11 22.82
C GLU A 286 44.18 8.48 23.24
N HIS A 287 43.27 9.45 23.37
CA HIS A 287 43.59 10.81 23.78
C HIS A 287 42.65 11.30 24.88
N PRO A 288 42.80 10.82 26.14
CA PRO A 288 41.94 11.19 27.26
C PRO A 288 41.88 12.70 27.56
N GLN A 289 42.88 13.46 27.10
CA GLN A 289 42.96 14.91 27.20
C GLN A 289 42.04 15.67 26.23
N LEU A 290 41.48 15.00 25.22
CA LEU A 290 40.57 15.63 24.25
C LEU A 290 39.14 15.65 24.80
N SER A 291 38.45 16.77 24.61
CA SER A 291 37.01 16.81 24.84
C SER A 291 36.27 15.93 23.81
N ALA A 292 35.08 15.43 24.18
CA ALA A 292 34.25 14.64 23.27
C ALA A 292 33.94 15.35 21.94
N THR A 293 33.86 16.68 21.96
CA THR A 293 33.70 17.50 20.74
C THR A 293 34.94 17.46 19.86
N LYS A 294 36.14 17.58 20.45
CA LYS A 294 37.41 17.50 19.71
C LYS A 294 37.65 16.11 19.13
N ALA A 295 37.34 15.05 19.89
CA ALA A 295 37.40 13.67 19.39
C ALA A 295 36.46 13.48 18.18
N ARG A 296 35.23 14.00 18.26
CA ARG A 296 34.29 14.02 17.13
C ARG A 296 34.80 14.79 15.92
N MET A 297 35.39 15.96 16.13
CA MET A 297 35.96 16.75 15.02
C MET A 297 37.12 16.03 14.35
N LYS A 298 37.97 15.32 15.11
CA LYS A 298 39.03 14.47 14.55
C LYS A 298 38.46 13.33 13.70
N ALA A 299 37.49 12.57 14.22
CA ALA A 299 36.83 11.50 13.47
C ALA A 299 36.17 12.04 12.18
N LEU A 300 35.54 13.21 12.27
CA LEU A 300 34.91 13.86 11.12
C LEU A 300 35.92 14.31 10.08
N ALA A 301 37.06 14.89 10.49
CA ALA A 301 38.14 15.27 9.59
C ALA A 301 38.74 14.05 8.88
N GLN A 302 38.95 12.95 9.61
CA GLN A 302 39.36 11.67 9.03
C GLN A 302 38.37 11.19 7.96
N ALA A 303 37.07 11.14 8.30
CA ALA A 303 36.02 10.74 7.35
C ALA A 303 35.94 11.65 6.11
N CYS A 304 36.10 12.97 6.27
CA CYS A 304 36.13 13.91 5.14
C CYS A 304 37.30 13.59 4.19
N SER A 305 38.47 13.27 4.75
CA SER A 305 39.67 12.95 3.97
C SER A 305 39.53 11.63 3.20
N GLU A 306 38.92 10.61 3.80
CA GLU A 306 38.80 9.27 3.20
C GLU A 306 37.66 9.20 2.18
N ILE A 307 36.53 9.86 2.45
CA ILE A 307 35.34 9.84 1.57
C ILE A 307 35.47 10.87 0.44
N GLY A 308 36.24 11.94 0.65
CA GLY A 308 36.39 13.04 -0.31
C GLY A 308 35.20 14.00 -0.33
N TRP A 309 34.39 14.04 0.73
CA TRP A 309 33.27 14.97 0.89
C TRP A 309 33.61 16.08 1.89
N SER A 310 32.97 17.23 1.74
CA SER A 310 33.12 18.32 2.70
C SER A 310 32.48 17.98 4.05
N GLU A 311 32.98 18.62 5.11
CA GLU A 311 32.43 18.50 6.46
C GLU A 311 30.93 18.83 6.51
N LYS A 312 30.49 19.78 5.69
CA LYS A 312 29.07 20.16 5.58
C LYS A 312 28.24 19.04 4.97
N GLU A 313 28.71 18.41 3.91
CA GLU A 313 28.00 17.31 3.23
C GLU A 313 27.85 16.09 4.14
N ILE A 314 28.94 15.68 4.80
CA ILE A 314 28.91 14.55 5.74
C ILE A 314 27.94 14.84 6.89
N ARG A 315 28.02 16.00 7.53
CA ARG A 315 27.10 16.35 8.63
C ARG A 315 25.64 16.34 8.21
N ASN A 316 25.33 16.86 7.02
CA ASN A 316 23.96 16.86 6.48
C ASN A 316 23.45 15.44 6.24
N LYS A 317 24.28 14.55 5.69
CA LYS A 317 23.93 13.13 5.48
C LYS A 317 23.80 12.39 6.80
N MET A 318 24.72 12.61 7.75
CA MET A 318 24.70 12.02 9.08
C MET A 318 23.42 12.32 9.85
N ALA A 319 22.84 13.51 9.70
CA ALA A 319 21.58 13.85 10.36
C ALA A 319 20.45 12.87 9.98
N ILE A 320 20.45 12.39 8.73
CA ILE A 320 19.48 11.43 8.21
C ILE A 320 19.90 10.00 8.56
N TRP A 321 21.18 9.67 8.37
CA TRP A 321 21.71 8.32 8.62
C TRP A 321 21.61 7.91 10.09
N ARG A 322 21.70 8.85 11.03
CA ARG A 322 21.38 8.60 12.45
C ARG A 322 19.95 8.12 12.64
N GLY A 323 19.01 8.63 11.85
CA GLY A 323 17.63 8.14 11.83
C GLY A 323 17.52 6.71 11.34
N TYR A 324 18.30 6.31 10.31
CA TYR A 324 18.34 4.91 9.86
C TYR A 324 18.91 3.99 10.95
N LYS A 325 20.02 4.38 11.57
CA LYS A 325 20.60 3.64 12.69
C LYS A 325 19.59 3.47 13.83
N GLU A 326 18.90 4.54 14.21
CA GLU A 326 17.91 4.49 15.29
C GLU A 326 16.72 3.58 14.95
N ILE A 327 16.21 3.61 13.72
CA ILE A 327 15.19 2.65 13.25
C ILE A 327 15.71 1.21 13.36
N LYS A 328 16.95 0.95 12.93
CA LYS A 328 17.58 -0.38 13.04
C LYS A 328 17.70 -0.83 14.49
N ASP A 329 18.15 0.05 15.38
CA ASP A 329 18.39 -0.28 16.79
C ASP A 329 17.09 -0.70 17.50
N HIS A 330 15.96 -0.12 17.08
CA HIS A 330 14.64 -0.45 17.64
C HIS A 330 13.93 -1.58 16.88
N GLY A 331 13.81 -1.47 15.56
CA GLY A 331 13.02 -2.37 14.71
C GLY A 331 13.80 -3.49 14.02
N GLY A 332 15.13 -3.51 14.13
CA GLY A 332 15.99 -4.48 13.46
C GLY A 332 16.28 -4.13 11.99
N TRP A 333 17.07 -4.98 11.33
CA TRP A 333 17.49 -4.77 9.94
C TRP A 333 16.33 -4.85 8.94
N VAL A 334 15.28 -5.62 9.22
CA VAL A 334 14.11 -5.74 8.35
C VAL A 334 13.47 -4.37 8.09
N CYS A 335 13.41 -3.51 9.11
CA CYS A 335 12.87 -2.16 8.98
C CYS A 335 13.68 -1.24 8.07
N LEU A 336 14.94 -1.57 7.74
CA LEU A 336 15.75 -0.85 6.77
C LEU A 336 15.72 -1.51 5.39
N VAL A 337 15.88 -2.83 5.36
CA VAL A 337 15.94 -3.61 4.11
C VAL A 337 14.63 -3.52 3.34
N PHE A 338 13.51 -3.60 4.03
CA PHE A 338 12.17 -3.56 3.43
C PHE A 338 11.53 -2.17 3.54
N ALA A 339 12.32 -1.13 3.78
CA ALA A 339 11.79 0.22 3.86
C ALA A 339 11.48 0.78 2.47
N GLY A 340 10.26 1.28 2.27
CA GLY A 340 9.93 2.05 1.07
C GLY A 340 10.67 3.40 0.99
N MET A 341 10.49 4.11 -0.13
CA MET A 341 11.10 5.45 -0.35
C MET A 341 10.76 6.48 0.74
N GLY A 342 9.69 6.25 1.49
CA GLY A 342 9.26 7.10 2.61
C GLY A 342 10.25 7.20 3.77
N ILE A 343 11.16 6.23 3.94
CA ILE A 343 12.11 6.20 5.07
C ILE A 343 13.01 7.44 5.12
N TYR A 344 13.45 7.94 3.96
CA TYR A 344 14.27 9.16 3.90
C TYR A 344 13.52 10.36 4.48
N ARG A 345 12.24 10.53 4.11
CA ARG A 345 11.41 11.64 4.62
C ARG A 345 11.15 11.47 6.11
N PHE A 346 10.86 10.25 6.55
CA PHE A 346 10.67 9.94 7.97
C PHE A 346 11.89 10.35 8.80
N CYS A 347 13.10 9.98 8.37
CA CYS A 347 14.34 10.36 9.05
C CYS A 347 14.70 11.85 8.91
N LYS A 348 14.48 12.47 7.75
CA LYS A 348 14.79 13.90 7.51
C LYS A 348 13.97 14.82 8.39
N TYR A 349 12.67 14.55 8.54
CA TYR A 349 11.77 15.38 9.34
C TYR A 349 11.70 14.95 10.80
N ARG A 350 12.18 13.75 11.14
CA ARG A 350 12.21 13.17 12.49
C ARG A 350 10.84 13.14 13.19
N ILE A 351 9.77 12.98 12.42
CA ILE A 351 8.40 12.91 12.95
C ILE A 351 8.13 11.46 13.35
N GLY A 352 7.91 11.20 14.65
CA GLY A 352 7.76 9.85 15.20
C GLY A 352 9.05 9.22 15.74
N PHE A 353 10.06 10.03 16.09
CA PHE A 353 11.25 9.60 16.83
C PHE A 353 11.13 9.89 18.34
N ASP A 354 9.96 9.62 18.89
CA ASP A 354 9.69 9.67 20.31
C ASP A 354 9.78 8.26 20.95
N PRO A 355 9.94 8.15 22.28
CA PRO A 355 10.12 6.86 22.95
C PRO A 355 8.95 5.88 22.75
N GLU A 356 7.72 6.37 22.59
CA GLU A 356 6.53 5.54 22.38
C GLU A 356 6.55 4.93 20.98
N SER A 357 6.78 5.75 19.96
CA SER A 357 6.99 5.31 18.57
C SER A 357 8.10 4.25 18.46
N MET A 358 9.25 4.48 19.10
CA MET A 358 10.36 3.53 19.09
C MET A 358 10.05 2.24 19.88
N ALA A 359 9.22 2.32 20.91
CA ALA A 359 8.73 1.13 21.60
C ALA A 359 7.79 0.29 20.72
N ILE A 360 6.98 0.92 19.87
CA ILE A 360 6.14 0.21 18.88
C ILE A 360 7.04 -0.54 17.88
N LEU A 361 8.05 0.11 17.30
CA LEU A 361 8.99 -0.54 16.39
C LEU A 361 9.66 -1.76 17.03
N ARG A 362 10.08 -1.63 18.30
CA ARG A 362 10.68 -2.73 19.06
C ARG A 362 9.73 -3.91 19.23
N ARG A 363 8.45 -3.66 19.52
CA ARG A 363 7.43 -4.72 19.64
C ARG A 363 7.11 -5.39 18.30
N THR A 364 7.22 -4.66 17.19
CA THR A 364 6.98 -5.21 15.84
C THR A 364 8.18 -5.94 15.24
N ARG A 365 9.37 -5.83 15.84
CA ARG A 365 10.62 -6.36 15.28
C ARG A 365 10.54 -7.85 14.95
N THR A 366 10.21 -8.70 15.93
CA THR A 366 10.16 -10.16 15.73
C THR A 366 9.09 -10.54 14.73
N ARG A 367 7.99 -9.77 14.65
CA ARG A 367 6.94 -9.96 13.66
C ARG A 367 7.44 -9.72 12.25
N PHE A 368 8.20 -8.64 12.04
CA PHE A 368 8.84 -8.38 10.76
C PHE A 368 9.87 -9.47 10.40
N GLU A 369 10.68 -9.90 11.37
CA GLU A 369 11.69 -10.95 11.16
C GLU A 369 11.05 -12.30 10.79
N VAL A 370 9.95 -12.71 11.41
CA VAL A 370 9.20 -13.92 11.02
C VAL A 370 8.80 -13.87 9.55
N ALA A 371 8.18 -12.76 9.12
CA ALA A 371 7.72 -12.62 7.75
C ALA A 371 8.89 -12.50 6.75
N ALA A 372 9.91 -11.71 7.06
CA ALA A 372 11.08 -11.57 6.19
C ALA A 372 11.85 -12.89 6.05
N ASP A 373 12.11 -13.60 7.14
CA ASP A 373 12.83 -14.88 7.10
C ASP A 373 12.03 -15.96 6.36
N THR A 374 10.70 -16.02 6.53
CA THR A 374 9.87 -17.05 5.86
C THR A 374 9.58 -16.75 4.39
N LEU A 375 9.39 -15.48 4.02
CA LEU A 375 9.06 -15.08 2.65
C LEU A 375 10.29 -14.77 1.78
N HIS A 376 11.40 -14.34 2.38
CA HIS A 376 12.63 -13.93 1.68
C HIS A 376 13.87 -14.63 2.24
N PRO A 377 14.06 -15.94 2.08
CA PRO A 377 15.09 -16.72 2.80
C PRO A 377 16.53 -16.18 2.74
N HIS A 378 16.85 -15.40 1.69
CA HIS A 378 18.19 -14.85 1.40
C HIS A 378 18.34 -13.36 1.74
N TRP A 379 17.33 -12.70 2.33
CA TRP A 379 17.39 -11.25 2.58
C TRP A 379 18.56 -10.86 3.50
N ARG A 380 18.99 -11.76 4.40
CA ARG A 380 20.10 -11.54 5.33
C ARG A 380 21.47 -11.55 4.65
N ASP A 381 21.59 -12.14 3.47
CA ASP A 381 22.86 -12.18 2.73
C ASP A 381 23.35 -10.76 2.41
N MET A 382 22.44 -9.79 2.27
CA MET A 382 22.78 -8.37 2.09
C MET A 382 23.50 -7.76 3.29
N LEU A 383 23.31 -8.31 4.50
CA LEU A 383 23.90 -7.77 5.71
C LEU A 383 25.40 -8.12 5.83
N THR A 384 25.87 -9.10 5.05
CA THR A 384 27.29 -9.47 5.00
C THR A 384 28.19 -8.31 4.58
N ILE A 385 27.69 -7.37 3.77
CA ILE A 385 28.43 -6.17 3.35
C ILE A 385 28.82 -5.26 4.53
N VAL A 386 28.06 -5.28 5.61
CA VAL A 386 28.34 -4.54 6.84
C VAL A 386 28.94 -5.43 7.94
N GLY A 387 29.35 -6.64 7.58
CA GLY A 387 29.98 -7.61 8.49
C GLY A 387 28.99 -8.35 9.40
N ASP A 388 27.68 -8.26 9.15
CA ASP A 388 26.68 -8.98 9.92
C ASP A 388 26.43 -10.36 9.28
N THR A 389 26.70 -11.41 10.04
CA THR A 389 26.58 -12.82 9.61
C THR A 389 25.38 -13.53 10.25
N SER A 390 24.38 -12.77 10.70
CA SER A 390 23.17 -13.31 11.30
C SER A 390 22.50 -14.34 10.37
N SER A 391 22.31 -15.55 10.88
CA SER A 391 21.58 -16.60 10.17
C SER A 391 20.07 -16.37 10.22
N ARG A 392 19.38 -17.06 9.30
CA ARG A 392 17.91 -17.14 9.30
C ARG A 392 17.43 -17.77 10.60
N VAL A 393 16.48 -17.11 11.27
CA VAL A 393 15.91 -17.56 12.55
C VAL A 393 14.65 -18.39 12.32
N TYR A 394 13.75 -17.90 11.45
CA TYR A 394 12.45 -18.52 11.20
C TYR A 394 12.43 -19.23 9.84
N ASN A 395 11.99 -20.50 9.83
CA ASN A 395 11.99 -21.36 8.64
C ASN A 395 10.57 -21.88 8.36
N GLY A 396 10.36 -22.45 7.17
CA GLY A 396 9.06 -23.00 6.78
C GLY A 396 8.08 -21.94 6.32
N HIS A 397 6.79 -22.21 6.48
CA HIS A 397 5.71 -21.34 6.04
C HIS A 397 5.53 -20.16 7.03
N PRO A 398 5.20 -18.93 6.60
CA PRO A 398 4.99 -17.79 7.49
C PRO A 398 3.95 -18.06 8.59
N HIS A 399 2.95 -18.88 8.30
CA HIS A 399 1.88 -19.26 9.22
C HIS A 399 2.20 -20.51 10.06
N ASP A 400 3.44 -20.97 10.06
CA ASP A 400 3.95 -21.93 11.05
C ASP A 400 4.36 -21.25 12.36
N TRP A 401 4.36 -19.92 12.40
CA TRP A 401 4.81 -19.13 13.54
C TRP A 401 3.66 -18.30 14.11
N VAL A 402 3.53 -18.32 15.43
CA VAL A 402 2.54 -17.55 16.19
C VAL A 402 3.26 -16.43 16.91
N VAL A 403 2.93 -15.20 16.56
CA VAL A 403 3.55 -14.01 17.17
C VAL A 403 2.80 -13.52 18.41
N SER A 404 3.51 -12.84 19.30
CA SER A 404 2.96 -12.17 20.50
C SER A 404 3.45 -10.71 20.55
N ASP A 405 2.82 -9.88 21.39
CA ASP A 405 3.26 -8.50 21.62
C ASP A 405 4.51 -8.43 22.51
N HIS A 406 4.74 -9.46 23.33
CA HIS A 406 5.73 -9.44 24.41
C HIS A 406 6.62 -10.69 24.45
N ASP A 407 6.18 -11.78 23.84
CA ASP A 407 6.91 -13.05 23.83
C ASP A 407 7.52 -13.31 22.46
N ASP A 408 8.57 -14.12 22.44
CA ASP A 408 9.18 -14.56 21.19
C ASP A 408 8.18 -15.40 20.37
N PRO A 409 8.22 -15.33 19.04
CA PRO A 409 7.37 -16.15 18.18
C PRO A 409 7.59 -17.64 18.45
N VAL A 410 6.50 -18.38 18.60
CA VAL A 410 6.54 -19.83 18.85
C VAL A 410 5.99 -20.61 17.65
N PRO A 411 6.45 -21.86 17.42
CA PRO A 411 5.85 -22.71 16.42
C PRO A 411 4.37 -22.94 16.69
N LEU A 412 3.55 -22.92 15.64
CA LEU A 412 2.12 -23.11 15.68
C LEU A 412 1.73 -24.35 16.49
N LYS A 413 2.44 -25.45 16.26
CA LYS A 413 2.23 -26.72 16.96
C LYS A 413 2.23 -26.54 18.49
N GLN A 414 3.17 -25.78 19.03
CA GLN A 414 3.33 -25.58 20.47
C GLN A 414 2.07 -24.97 21.12
N THR A 415 1.33 -24.15 20.39
CA THR A 415 0.10 -23.51 20.90
C THR A 415 -1.08 -24.47 21.04
N TYR A 416 -1.02 -25.65 20.42
CA TYR A 416 -2.08 -26.65 20.41
C TYR A 416 -1.76 -27.92 21.20
N LEU A 417 -0.50 -28.17 21.58
CA LEU A 417 -0.10 -29.41 22.28
C LEU A 417 -0.86 -29.70 23.57
N GLN A 418 -1.34 -28.65 24.25
CA GLN A 418 -2.16 -28.81 25.47
C GLN A 418 -3.56 -29.39 25.19
N TYR A 419 -4.06 -29.28 23.96
CA TYR A 419 -5.37 -29.75 23.54
C TYR A 419 -5.29 -31.02 22.70
N ASP A 420 -4.30 -31.12 21.82
CA ASP A 420 -4.01 -32.30 21.00
C ASP A 420 -2.49 -32.56 21.01
N PRO A 421 -2.00 -33.57 21.77
CA PRO A 421 -0.59 -33.93 21.82
C PRO A 421 -0.01 -34.35 20.46
N GLN A 422 -0.85 -34.80 19.53
CA GLN A 422 -0.48 -35.21 18.19
C GLN A 422 -0.77 -34.13 17.14
N PHE A 423 -0.99 -32.89 17.58
CA PHE A 423 -1.33 -31.80 16.67
C PHE A 423 -0.26 -31.62 15.57
N SER A 424 -0.74 -31.62 14.34
CA SER A 424 -0.01 -31.26 13.13
C SER A 424 -0.91 -30.42 12.24
N PHE A 425 -0.32 -29.50 11.48
CA PHE A 425 -1.06 -28.66 10.56
C PHE A 425 -0.37 -28.59 9.21
N THR A 426 -1.11 -28.92 8.14
CA THR A 426 -0.64 -28.86 6.76
C THR A 426 -1.29 -27.67 6.05
N HIS A 427 -0.48 -26.78 5.49
CA HIS A 427 -1.00 -25.66 4.71
C HIS A 427 -1.45 -26.15 3.32
N LEU A 428 -2.63 -25.72 2.89
CA LEU A 428 -3.26 -26.05 1.61
C LEU A 428 -3.45 -24.78 0.79
N ASP A 429 -3.03 -24.82 -0.48
CA ASP A 429 -3.30 -23.75 -1.44
C ASP A 429 -4.75 -23.82 -1.96
N SER A 430 -5.29 -25.04 -2.09
CA SER A 430 -6.67 -25.29 -2.55
C SER A 430 -7.33 -26.42 -1.76
N SER A 431 -8.67 -26.41 -1.71
CA SER A 431 -9.42 -27.37 -0.89
C SER A 431 -9.37 -28.76 -1.52
N VAL A 432 -9.23 -29.78 -0.67
CA VAL A 432 -9.15 -31.19 -1.07
C VAL A 432 -10.52 -31.84 -0.84
N VAL A 433 -11.01 -32.59 -1.82
CA VAL A 433 -12.28 -33.32 -1.69
C VAL A 433 -12.04 -34.67 -1.04
N ASP A 434 -12.82 -34.99 -0.02
CA ASP A 434 -12.80 -36.30 0.64
C ASP A 434 -13.41 -37.37 -0.28
N PRO A 435 -12.59 -38.30 -0.83
CA PRO A 435 -13.08 -39.32 -1.74
C PRO A 435 -13.97 -40.35 -1.05
N TYR A 436 -13.88 -40.52 0.27
CA TYR A 436 -14.77 -41.41 1.01
C TYR A 436 -16.17 -40.81 1.19
N ALA A 437 -16.25 -39.49 1.29
CA ALA A 437 -17.51 -38.78 1.40
C ALA A 437 -18.23 -38.60 0.05
N PHE A 438 -17.48 -38.31 -1.02
CA PHE A 438 -18.06 -37.88 -2.31
C PHE A 438 -17.58 -38.65 -3.54
N GLY A 439 -16.70 -39.65 -3.39
CA GLY A 439 -16.14 -40.38 -4.52
C GLY A 439 -15.31 -39.46 -5.42
N ALA A 440 -15.55 -39.52 -6.72
CA ALA A 440 -14.90 -38.65 -7.71
C ALA A 440 -15.61 -37.29 -7.91
N ASN A 441 -16.77 -37.08 -7.26
CA ASN A 441 -17.57 -35.88 -7.46
C ASN A 441 -17.17 -34.80 -6.46
N ASP A 442 -16.98 -33.56 -6.93
CA ASP A 442 -16.83 -32.42 -6.04
C ASP A 442 -18.21 -31.80 -5.75
N PRO A 443 -18.70 -31.83 -4.48
CA PRO A 443 -20.03 -31.32 -4.13
C PRO A 443 -20.18 -29.80 -4.28
N ARG A 444 -19.09 -29.09 -4.57
CA ARG A 444 -19.06 -27.65 -4.81
C ARG A 444 -19.40 -27.30 -6.26
N GLN A 445 -19.37 -28.26 -7.18
CA GLN A 445 -19.76 -28.02 -8.57
C GLN A 445 -21.22 -27.54 -8.61
N VAL A 446 -21.48 -26.51 -9.41
CA VAL A 446 -22.81 -25.92 -9.57
C VAL A 446 -23.39 -26.41 -10.90
N ALA A 447 -24.67 -26.79 -10.91
CA ALA A 447 -25.38 -27.17 -12.12
C ALA A 447 -25.43 -25.97 -13.08
N VAL A 448 -24.82 -26.12 -14.25
CA VAL A 448 -24.90 -25.14 -15.32
C VAL A 448 -25.39 -25.83 -16.59
N GLN A 449 -26.24 -25.11 -17.34
CA GLN A 449 -26.88 -25.63 -18.55
C GLN A 449 -25.86 -25.98 -19.66
N SER A 450 -24.65 -25.40 -19.61
CA SER A 450 -23.55 -25.71 -20.52
C SER A 450 -22.18 -25.40 -19.89
N HIS A 451 -21.11 -26.04 -20.38
CA HIS A 451 -19.73 -25.75 -19.94
C HIS A 451 -19.31 -24.29 -20.17
N GLN A 452 -19.80 -23.64 -21.23
CA GLN A 452 -19.51 -22.24 -21.49
C GLN A 452 -20.18 -21.31 -20.47
N ALA A 453 -21.40 -21.65 -20.03
CA ALA A 453 -22.07 -20.91 -18.96
C ALA A 453 -21.37 -21.08 -17.59
N ALA A 454 -20.65 -22.19 -17.37
CA ALA A 454 -19.88 -22.43 -16.15
C ALA A 454 -18.75 -21.41 -15.93
N HIS A 455 -18.21 -20.87 -17.02
CA HIS A 455 -17.09 -19.93 -17.01
C HIS A 455 -17.59 -18.48 -17.15
N VAL A 456 -18.86 -18.22 -16.87
CA VAL A 456 -19.41 -16.87 -16.83
C VAL A 456 -19.72 -16.52 -15.38
N CYS A 457 -19.17 -15.41 -14.90
CA CYS A 457 -19.39 -14.95 -13.55
C CYS A 457 -20.87 -14.58 -13.34
N ASN A 458 -21.53 -15.20 -12.36
CA ASN A 458 -22.92 -14.87 -12.04
C ASN A 458 -23.10 -13.51 -11.34
N VAL A 459 -22.01 -12.88 -10.88
CA VAL A 459 -22.04 -11.56 -10.25
C VAL A 459 -21.90 -10.43 -11.28
N CYS A 460 -20.90 -10.51 -12.16
CA CYS A 460 -20.58 -9.44 -13.10
C CYS A 460 -20.85 -9.77 -14.58
N GLY A 461 -21.23 -11.01 -14.91
CA GLY A 461 -21.53 -11.44 -16.29
C GLY A 461 -20.30 -11.67 -17.18
N GLU A 462 -19.10 -11.52 -16.65
CA GLU A 462 -17.85 -11.59 -17.43
C GLU A 462 -17.26 -13.01 -17.48
N LYS A 463 -16.43 -13.28 -18.49
CA LYS A 463 -15.74 -14.56 -18.67
C LYS A 463 -14.70 -14.78 -17.57
N GLN A 464 -14.71 -15.96 -16.98
CA GLN A 464 -13.72 -16.49 -16.05
C GLN A 464 -12.77 -17.43 -16.81
N SER A 465 -11.50 -17.45 -16.42
CA SER A 465 -10.50 -18.39 -16.93
C SER A 465 -9.40 -18.57 -15.88
N GLU A 466 -8.77 -19.75 -15.87
CA GLU A 466 -7.54 -19.99 -15.11
C GLU A 466 -6.37 -19.16 -15.67
N ASP A 467 -6.38 -18.88 -16.98
CA ASP A 467 -5.45 -17.93 -17.58
C ASP A 467 -5.95 -16.49 -17.32
N VAL A 468 -5.20 -15.77 -16.50
CA VAL A 468 -5.45 -14.39 -16.13
C VAL A 468 -5.57 -13.47 -17.36
N THR A 469 -4.89 -13.77 -18.46
CA THR A 469 -4.94 -12.97 -19.70
C THR A 469 -6.22 -13.19 -20.50
N GLU A 470 -6.86 -14.36 -20.33
CA GLU A 470 -8.12 -14.69 -20.98
C GLU A 470 -9.36 -14.38 -20.13
N SER A 471 -9.17 -14.17 -18.84
CA SER A 471 -10.22 -13.85 -17.88
C SER A 471 -10.59 -12.37 -17.95
N THR A 472 -11.85 -12.06 -18.24
CA THR A 472 -12.37 -10.67 -18.22
C THR A 472 -13.04 -10.32 -16.89
N CYS A 473 -13.33 -11.33 -16.06
CA CYS A 473 -13.90 -11.16 -14.73
C CYS A 473 -12.93 -10.43 -13.78
N ARG A 474 -13.43 -9.37 -13.12
CA ARG A 474 -12.68 -8.58 -12.12
C ARG A 474 -13.25 -8.72 -10.71
N CYS A 475 -14.11 -9.71 -10.46
CA CYS A 475 -14.53 -10.04 -9.10
C CYS A 475 -13.37 -10.70 -8.35
N PHE A 476 -13.02 -10.17 -7.17
CA PHE A 476 -11.92 -10.65 -6.33
C PHE A 476 -10.59 -10.85 -7.10
N PRO A 477 -10.08 -9.78 -7.76
CA PRO A 477 -8.92 -9.88 -8.65
C PRO A 477 -7.63 -10.28 -7.91
N ASN A 478 -7.59 -10.10 -6.59
CA ASN A 478 -6.48 -10.49 -5.74
C ASN A 478 -6.49 -11.99 -5.35
N LEU A 479 -7.55 -12.74 -5.70
CA LEU A 479 -7.61 -14.19 -5.58
C LEU A 479 -7.61 -14.91 -6.93
N PHE A 480 -8.34 -14.37 -7.92
CA PHE A 480 -8.57 -15.04 -9.20
C PHE A 480 -8.02 -14.28 -10.42
N GLY A 481 -7.30 -13.18 -10.20
CA GLY A 481 -6.80 -12.31 -11.27
C GLY A 481 -5.31 -12.00 -11.14
N SER A 482 -4.88 -10.96 -11.84
CA SER A 482 -3.48 -10.52 -11.94
C SER A 482 -2.90 -9.95 -10.64
N ASP A 483 -3.77 -9.60 -9.69
CA ASP A 483 -3.38 -8.88 -8.47
C ASP A 483 -3.05 -9.84 -7.32
N GLN A 484 -2.90 -11.13 -7.63
CA GLN A 484 -2.62 -12.17 -6.66
C GLN A 484 -1.25 -11.96 -6.02
N LEU A 485 -1.25 -11.71 -4.72
CA LEU A 485 -0.05 -11.78 -3.91
C LEU A 485 0.31 -13.24 -3.65
N PRO A 486 1.61 -13.61 -3.60
CA PRO A 486 2.02 -14.98 -3.27
C PRO A 486 1.46 -15.44 -1.91
N VAL A 487 1.38 -14.52 -0.94
CA VAL A 487 0.83 -14.78 0.40
C VAL A 487 0.04 -13.55 0.85
N ALA A 488 -1.13 -13.77 1.46
CA ALA A 488 -1.92 -12.68 2.03
C ALA A 488 -1.15 -11.96 3.17
N PRO A 489 -1.22 -10.63 3.28
CA PRO A 489 -0.48 -9.85 4.28
C PRO A 489 -1.11 -9.97 5.68
N VAL A 490 -1.01 -11.16 6.25
CA VAL A 490 -1.57 -11.54 7.55
C VAL A 490 -0.58 -12.37 8.37
N GLN A 491 -0.73 -12.33 9.69
CA GLN A 491 0.03 -13.14 10.63
C GLN A 491 -0.89 -13.83 11.63
N ILE A 492 -0.48 -15.00 12.11
CA ILE A 492 -1.13 -15.65 13.24
C ILE A 492 -0.55 -15.06 14.51
N PHE A 493 -1.41 -14.63 15.44
CA PHE A 493 -0.98 -14.10 16.72
C PHE A 493 -1.66 -14.81 17.88
N ARG A 494 -1.05 -14.73 19.06
CA ARG A 494 -1.62 -15.26 20.30
C ARG A 494 -2.68 -14.31 20.85
N THR A 495 -3.91 -14.78 21.00
CA THR A 495 -4.98 -13.99 21.63
C THR A 495 -4.81 -13.95 23.15
N LYS A 496 -5.27 -12.85 23.77
CA LYS A 496 -5.17 -12.64 25.23
C LYS A 496 -6.37 -13.16 26.02
N ASN A 497 -7.44 -13.57 25.33
CA ASN A 497 -8.77 -13.82 25.92
C ASN A 497 -9.26 -15.26 25.77
N GLY A 498 -8.35 -16.23 25.66
CA GLY A 498 -8.70 -17.66 25.64
C GLY A 498 -9.19 -18.20 24.29
N ARG A 499 -9.31 -17.36 23.24
CA ARG A 499 -9.60 -17.80 21.85
C ARG A 499 -8.41 -18.50 21.16
N ASN A 500 -7.39 -18.89 21.93
CA ASN A 500 -6.15 -19.49 21.44
C ASN A 500 -5.39 -18.54 20.49
N ASN A 501 -5.43 -18.79 19.18
CA ASN A 501 -4.75 -17.98 18.18
C ASN A 501 -5.76 -17.18 17.35
N GLY A 502 -5.33 -16.04 16.81
CA GLY A 502 -6.14 -15.19 15.93
C GLY A 502 -5.38 -14.85 14.65
N LEU A 503 -6.09 -14.27 13.69
CA LEU A 503 -5.51 -13.76 12.45
C LEU A 503 -5.42 -12.23 12.50
N LEU A 504 -4.24 -11.69 12.19
CA LEU A 504 -3.94 -10.27 12.28
C LEU A 504 -3.65 -9.71 10.89
N ALA A 505 -4.25 -8.56 10.56
CA ALA A 505 -3.95 -7.85 9.33
C ALA A 505 -2.60 -7.11 9.43
N CYS A 506 -1.64 -7.41 8.56
CA CYS A 506 -0.37 -6.68 8.50
C CYS A 506 -0.48 -5.40 7.64
N CYS A 507 -1.30 -5.46 6.59
CA CYS A 507 -1.67 -4.33 5.74
C CYS A 507 -3.16 -4.02 5.89
N PRO A 508 -3.62 -2.81 5.53
CA PRO A 508 -5.05 -2.54 5.46
C PRO A 508 -5.71 -3.37 4.36
N PHE A 509 -6.95 -3.82 4.60
CA PHE A 509 -7.81 -4.45 3.60
C PHE A 509 -9.01 -3.57 3.34
N GLU A 510 -9.12 -3.04 2.12
CA GLU A 510 -10.27 -2.23 1.71
C GLU A 510 -11.56 -3.04 1.77
N ARG A 511 -12.69 -2.34 1.94
CA ARG A 511 -14.01 -2.98 1.97
C ARG A 511 -14.29 -3.67 0.63
N GLY A 512 -14.74 -4.91 0.68
CA GLY A 512 -15.08 -5.71 -0.50
C GLY A 512 -13.91 -6.50 -1.09
N VAL A 513 -12.67 -6.24 -0.65
CA VAL A 513 -11.50 -7.02 -1.07
C VAL A 513 -11.49 -8.38 -0.38
N ALA A 514 -11.11 -9.42 -1.11
CA ALA A 514 -10.93 -10.75 -0.55
C ALA A 514 -9.67 -10.79 0.34
N ILE A 515 -9.78 -11.38 1.51
CA ILE A 515 -8.65 -11.66 2.40
C ILE A 515 -8.05 -13.03 2.04
N GLY A 516 -8.89 -14.02 1.73
CA GLY A 516 -8.48 -15.39 1.39
C GLY A 516 -9.67 -16.29 1.07
N GLU A 517 -9.44 -17.41 0.37
CA GLU A 517 -10.40 -18.53 0.29
C GLU A 517 -10.39 -19.32 1.61
N PHE A 518 -11.55 -19.77 2.08
CA PHE A 518 -11.68 -20.67 3.20
C PHE A 518 -11.38 -22.11 2.74
N THR A 519 -10.10 -22.47 2.80
CA THR A 519 -9.56 -23.71 2.21
C THR A 519 -9.43 -24.83 3.22
N GLY A 520 -9.94 -26.03 2.94
CA GLY A 520 -9.80 -27.19 3.83
C GLY A 520 -10.24 -28.51 3.18
N LEU A 521 -10.50 -29.52 4.01
CA LEU A 521 -11.08 -30.77 3.57
C LEU A 521 -12.58 -30.60 3.29
N ILE A 522 -13.02 -30.88 2.07
CA ILE A 522 -14.43 -30.90 1.67
C ILE A 522 -15.00 -32.28 1.99
N THR A 523 -15.84 -32.36 3.02
CA THR A 523 -16.40 -33.62 3.54
C THR A 523 -17.88 -33.43 3.96
N LYS A 524 -18.48 -34.43 4.62
CA LYS A 524 -19.83 -34.36 5.21
C LYS A 524 -19.94 -35.27 6.43
N GLY A 525 -20.93 -35.02 7.28
CA GLY A 525 -21.24 -35.90 8.41
C GLY A 525 -20.36 -35.70 9.65
N LEU A 526 -19.53 -34.66 9.70
CA LEU A 526 -18.81 -34.29 10.91
C LEU A 526 -19.77 -33.56 11.86
N GLU A 527 -19.83 -34.03 13.11
CA GLU A 527 -20.64 -33.47 14.19
C GLU A 527 -19.75 -33.10 15.38
N GLY A 528 -20.16 -32.10 16.17
CA GLY A 528 -19.42 -31.65 17.35
C GLY A 528 -18.06 -30.99 17.05
N MET A 529 -17.74 -30.73 15.78
CA MET A 529 -16.48 -30.14 15.32
C MET A 529 -16.68 -28.77 14.68
N ASP A 530 -15.62 -27.97 14.68
CA ASP A 530 -15.60 -26.67 14.00
C ASP A 530 -15.52 -26.88 12.48
N VAL A 531 -16.68 -26.84 11.82
CA VAL A 531 -16.81 -26.95 10.37
C VAL A 531 -17.61 -25.79 9.79
N MET A 532 -17.21 -25.34 8.60
CA MET A 532 -18.04 -24.43 7.80
C MET A 532 -19.08 -25.26 7.06
N GLN A 533 -20.37 -24.97 7.28
CA GLN A 533 -21.45 -25.59 6.53
C GLN A 533 -21.78 -24.79 5.27
N ALA A 534 -21.82 -25.47 4.13
CA ALA A 534 -22.16 -24.87 2.85
C ALA A 534 -23.04 -25.80 2.02
N GLU A 535 -23.70 -25.23 1.02
CA GLU A 535 -24.63 -25.93 0.15
C GLU A 535 -24.44 -25.35 -1.26
N ALA A 536 -24.24 -26.24 -2.23
CA ALA A 536 -24.33 -25.95 -3.66
C ALA A 536 -25.48 -26.80 -4.22
N GLU A 537 -25.19 -27.80 -5.06
CA GLU A 537 -26.18 -28.85 -5.38
C GLU A 537 -26.40 -29.80 -4.19
N GLN A 538 -25.34 -30.08 -3.45
CA GLN A 538 -25.35 -30.93 -2.27
C GLN A 538 -24.81 -30.16 -1.08
N ARG A 539 -25.24 -30.54 0.12
CA ARG A 539 -24.66 -30.03 1.36
C ARG A 539 -23.28 -30.63 1.57
N TYR A 540 -22.33 -29.79 1.95
CA TYR A 540 -20.98 -30.18 2.29
C TYR A 540 -20.46 -29.35 3.46
N GLN A 541 -19.37 -29.82 4.04
CA GLN A 541 -18.65 -29.19 5.12
C GLN A 541 -17.22 -28.89 4.66
N ILE A 542 -16.67 -27.76 5.09
CA ILE A 542 -15.24 -27.46 4.95
C ILE A 542 -14.62 -27.56 6.34
N TYR A 543 -13.70 -28.51 6.50
CA TYR A 543 -13.03 -28.80 7.77
C TYR A 543 -11.56 -28.40 7.71
N GLN A 544 -11.13 -27.57 8.67
CA GLN A 544 -9.74 -27.09 8.79
C GLN A 544 -9.04 -27.60 10.06
N GLY A 545 -9.28 -28.88 10.40
CA GLY A 545 -8.71 -29.50 11.60
C GLY A 545 -7.19 -29.61 11.55
N ARG A 546 -6.69 -30.50 10.68
CA ARG A 546 -5.26 -30.81 10.49
C ARG A 546 -4.68 -30.29 9.18
N GLU A 547 -5.51 -29.82 8.27
CA GLU A 547 -5.12 -29.28 6.98
C GLU A 547 -6.02 -28.10 6.61
N GLY A 548 -5.47 -27.08 5.95
CA GLY A 548 -6.21 -25.87 5.58
C GLY A 548 -5.26 -24.71 5.36
N ASN A 549 -5.72 -23.47 5.53
CA ASN A 549 -4.84 -22.29 5.41
C ASN A 549 -5.02 -21.34 6.60
N TYR A 550 -4.44 -20.15 6.50
CA TYR A 550 -4.49 -19.12 7.54
C TYR A 550 -5.90 -18.66 7.92
N THR A 551 -6.92 -18.90 7.09
CA THR A 551 -8.30 -18.52 7.41
C THR A 551 -8.88 -19.30 8.59
N ARG A 552 -8.28 -20.45 8.97
CA ARG A 552 -8.70 -21.22 10.17
C ARG A 552 -8.57 -20.44 11.47
N PHE A 553 -7.68 -19.44 11.50
CA PHE A 553 -7.38 -18.65 12.69
C PHE A 553 -8.26 -17.41 12.82
N VAL A 554 -9.23 -17.22 11.93
CA VAL A 554 -10.15 -16.08 11.98
C VAL A 554 -11.18 -16.34 13.06
N ASN A 555 -11.10 -15.56 14.14
CA ASN A 555 -11.98 -15.72 15.30
C ASN A 555 -13.37 -15.12 15.06
N HIS A 556 -14.31 -15.55 15.91
CA HIS A 556 -15.62 -14.92 15.98
C HIS A 556 -15.58 -13.53 16.63
N SER A 557 -16.37 -12.61 16.07
CA SER A 557 -16.88 -11.43 16.77
C SER A 557 -18.37 -11.22 16.48
N CYS A 558 -19.12 -10.75 17.47
CA CYS A 558 -20.51 -10.29 17.26
C CYS A 558 -20.58 -8.91 16.57
N ARG A 559 -19.44 -8.24 16.41
CA ARG A 559 -19.25 -7.00 15.64
C ARG A 559 -18.08 -7.19 14.67
N PRO A 560 -18.22 -8.09 13.67
CA PRO A 560 -17.08 -8.50 12.85
C PRO A 560 -16.70 -7.45 11.81
N ASN A 561 -15.42 -7.42 11.46
CA ASN A 561 -14.83 -6.58 10.41
C ASN A 561 -14.60 -7.31 9.08
N SER A 562 -15.03 -8.57 8.97
CA SER A 562 -15.06 -9.35 7.74
C SER A 562 -16.30 -10.26 7.69
N GLN A 563 -16.52 -10.91 6.55
CA GLN A 563 -17.61 -11.86 6.36
C GLN A 563 -17.23 -12.97 5.38
N PHE A 564 -17.84 -14.15 5.51
CA PHE A 564 -17.78 -15.16 4.46
C PHE A 564 -18.80 -14.87 3.37
N GLN A 565 -18.39 -15.06 2.12
CA GLN A 565 -19.23 -14.89 0.93
C GLN A 565 -19.09 -16.12 0.02
N ARG A 566 -20.22 -16.64 -0.45
CA ARG A 566 -20.23 -17.67 -1.50
C ARG A 566 -19.97 -17.00 -2.84
N PHE A 567 -19.06 -17.57 -3.62
CA PHE A 567 -18.73 -17.07 -4.95
C PHE A 567 -18.46 -18.25 -5.89
N VAL A 568 -19.00 -18.21 -7.10
CA VAL A 568 -18.78 -19.27 -8.09
C VAL A 568 -17.64 -18.83 -9.00
N TRP A 569 -16.56 -19.61 -9.01
CA TRP A 569 -15.45 -19.44 -9.92
C TRP A 569 -15.26 -20.72 -10.72
N MET A 570 -15.32 -20.62 -12.05
CA MET A 570 -15.14 -21.72 -12.98
C MET A 570 -16.06 -22.91 -12.64
N GLY A 571 -17.36 -22.64 -12.49
CA GLY A 571 -18.38 -23.64 -12.13
C GLY A 571 -18.32 -24.19 -10.70
N THR A 572 -17.31 -23.81 -9.90
CA THR A 572 -17.11 -24.33 -8.54
C THR A 572 -17.45 -23.28 -7.49
N GLN A 573 -18.33 -23.62 -6.54
CA GLN A 573 -18.62 -22.75 -5.39
C GLN A 573 -17.41 -22.67 -4.44
N ARG A 574 -16.94 -21.46 -4.20
CA ARG A 574 -15.89 -21.08 -3.25
C ARG A 574 -16.48 -20.31 -2.07
N ILE A 575 -15.87 -20.45 -0.90
CA ILE A 575 -16.19 -19.65 0.28
C ILE A 575 -15.04 -18.66 0.49
N ILE A 576 -15.32 -17.37 0.30
CA ILE A 576 -14.33 -16.30 0.34
C ILE A 576 -14.50 -15.50 1.62
N LEU A 577 -13.41 -15.25 2.34
CA LEU A 577 -13.36 -14.29 3.42
C LEU A 577 -13.19 -12.88 2.84
N VAL A 578 -14.17 -12.01 3.02
CA VAL A 578 -14.24 -10.67 2.44
C VAL A 578 -14.16 -9.60 3.52
N SER A 579 -13.33 -8.58 3.29
CA SER A 579 -13.13 -7.46 4.21
C SER A 579 -14.33 -6.51 4.25
N ARG A 580 -14.67 -5.98 5.44
CA ARG A 580 -15.60 -4.86 5.62
C ARG A 580 -14.87 -3.51 5.81
N GLY A 581 -13.58 -3.46 5.50
CA GLY A 581 -12.66 -2.37 5.83
C GLY A 581 -11.92 -2.71 7.12
N ILE A 582 -10.68 -3.15 6.99
CA ILE A 582 -9.81 -3.57 8.10
C ILE A 582 -8.55 -2.73 8.05
N GLU A 583 -8.22 -2.10 9.17
CA GLU A 583 -6.97 -1.35 9.30
C GLU A 583 -5.80 -2.27 9.63
N ALA A 584 -4.59 -1.87 9.24
CA ALA A 584 -3.38 -2.60 9.61
C ALA A 584 -3.25 -2.70 11.14
N GLY A 585 -2.88 -3.89 11.62
CA GLY A 585 -2.74 -4.21 13.04
C GLY A 585 -4.04 -4.64 13.73
N GLN A 586 -5.17 -4.70 13.04
CA GLN A 586 -6.42 -5.21 13.62
C GLN A 586 -6.56 -6.73 13.47
N GLU A 587 -7.17 -7.37 14.48
CA GLU A 587 -7.60 -8.77 14.38
C GLU A 587 -8.72 -8.88 13.33
N ILE A 588 -8.61 -9.87 12.46
CA ILE A 588 -9.63 -10.21 11.45
C ILE A 588 -10.64 -11.14 12.13
N THR A 589 -11.92 -10.75 12.09
CA THR A 589 -13.00 -11.48 12.76
C THR A 589 -14.26 -11.59 11.89
N VAL A 590 -15.02 -12.66 12.10
CA VAL A 590 -16.27 -12.97 11.37
C VAL A 590 -17.43 -13.29 12.32
N ASP A 591 -18.66 -13.25 11.83
CA ASP A 591 -19.80 -13.84 12.54
C ASP A 591 -19.88 -15.33 12.20
N TYR A 592 -19.84 -16.21 13.21
CA TYR A 592 -19.97 -17.67 13.00
C TYR A 592 -21.42 -18.13 12.85
N SER A 593 -22.39 -17.22 12.97
CA SER A 593 -23.84 -17.46 12.95
C SER A 593 -24.39 -18.19 14.18
N ASP A 594 -25.70 -18.07 14.38
CA ASP A 594 -26.41 -18.66 15.51
C ASP A 594 -26.45 -20.20 15.44
N ALA A 595 -26.35 -20.78 14.24
CA ALA A 595 -26.35 -22.21 14.05
C ALA A 595 -25.07 -22.84 14.61
N TYR A 596 -23.92 -22.21 14.40
CA TYR A 596 -22.64 -22.65 14.97
C TYR A 596 -22.69 -22.69 16.50
N TRP A 597 -23.12 -21.58 17.13
CA TRP A 597 -23.17 -21.48 18.58
C TRP A 597 -24.23 -22.39 19.22
N ARG A 598 -25.32 -22.73 18.52
CA ARG A 598 -26.32 -23.66 19.07
C ARG A 598 -25.88 -25.12 19.02
N ASN A 599 -25.03 -25.48 18.07
CA ASN A 599 -24.65 -26.87 17.81
C ASN A 599 -23.34 -27.29 18.50
N LEU A 600 -22.64 -26.35 19.13
CA LEU A 600 -21.36 -26.61 19.80
C LEU A 600 -21.41 -26.13 21.25
N PRO A 601 -20.93 -26.92 22.22
CA PRO A 601 -20.90 -26.55 23.63
C PRO A 601 -19.76 -25.55 23.90
N LYS A 602 -19.88 -24.34 23.35
CA LYS A 602 -18.86 -23.28 23.42
C LYS A 602 -19.47 -21.94 23.80
N THR A 603 -18.74 -21.17 24.59
CA THR A 603 -19.14 -19.80 24.95
C THR A 603 -18.39 -18.78 24.10
N CYS A 604 -19.07 -17.71 23.69
CA CYS A 604 -18.44 -16.66 22.91
C CYS A 604 -17.55 -15.77 23.79
N LEU A 605 -16.28 -15.65 23.37
CA LEU A 605 -15.24 -14.85 24.04
C LEU A 605 -14.90 -13.57 23.26
N CYS A 606 -15.79 -13.06 22.39
CA CYS A 606 -15.50 -11.88 21.58
C CYS A 606 -15.41 -10.57 22.36
N GLN A 607 -15.93 -10.54 23.60
CA GLN A 607 -15.94 -9.39 24.51
C GLN A 607 -16.67 -8.13 24.01
N GLU A 608 -17.33 -8.19 22.86
CA GLU A 608 -18.17 -7.09 22.36
C GLU A 608 -19.29 -6.75 23.36
N SER A 609 -19.63 -5.46 23.45
CA SER A 609 -20.76 -5.01 24.27
C SER A 609 -22.07 -5.61 23.78
N CYS A 610 -22.23 -5.73 22.46
CA CYS A 610 -23.37 -6.36 21.78
C CYS A 610 -23.27 -7.89 21.63
N CYS A 611 -22.42 -8.57 22.42
CA CYS A 611 -22.23 -10.01 22.29
C CYS A 611 -23.54 -10.79 22.53
N ARG A 612 -23.88 -11.66 21.57
CA ARG A 612 -25.14 -12.43 21.54
C ARG A 612 -25.07 -13.75 22.32
N PHE A 613 -23.88 -14.25 22.64
CA PHE A 613 -23.67 -15.62 23.11
C PHE A 613 -22.85 -15.73 24.43
N LYS A 614 -23.00 -14.77 25.34
CA LYS A 614 -22.25 -14.73 26.62
C LYS A 614 -22.62 -15.84 27.62
N ASN A 615 -23.82 -16.42 27.54
CA ASN A 615 -24.42 -17.27 28.61
C ASN A 615 -25.21 -18.48 28.06
N GLN A 616 -24.57 -19.41 27.35
CA GLN A 616 -25.27 -20.62 26.85
C GLN A 616 -25.43 -21.74 27.89
N ASP A 617 -24.96 -21.59 29.13
CA ASP A 617 -25.19 -22.56 30.22
C ASP A 617 -26.66 -22.64 30.72
N ARG A 618 -27.62 -21.96 30.06
CA ARG A 618 -29.04 -21.94 30.48
C ARG A 618 -30.00 -22.77 29.64
N ILE A 619 -29.52 -23.54 28.66
CA ILE A 619 -30.39 -24.43 27.88
C ILE A 619 -29.93 -25.88 28.07
N GLN A 620 -30.13 -26.42 29.28
CA GLN A 620 -30.40 -27.85 29.39
C GLN A 620 -31.83 -28.09 28.89
N PRO A 621 -32.10 -29.11 28.07
CA PRO A 621 -33.47 -29.49 27.77
C PRO A 621 -34.16 -29.84 29.08
N ARG A 622 -35.28 -29.17 29.35
CA ARG A 622 -36.16 -29.47 30.48
C ARG A 622 -36.64 -30.91 30.27
N ILE A 623 -36.05 -31.87 30.98
CA ILE A 623 -36.62 -33.21 31.08
C ILE A 623 -37.93 -33.01 31.84
N GLU A 624 -39.05 -33.00 31.10
CA GLU A 624 -40.38 -33.09 31.70
C GLU A 624 -40.47 -34.46 32.38
N THR A 625 -40.22 -34.47 33.69
CA THR A 625 -40.58 -35.60 34.53
C THR A 625 -42.10 -35.69 34.54
N ALA A 626 -42.65 -36.63 33.76
CA ALA A 626 -44.04 -37.02 33.88
C ALA A 626 -44.27 -37.57 35.29
N SER A 627 -45.13 -36.88 36.05
CA SER A 627 -45.66 -37.36 37.33
C SER A 627 -46.46 -38.65 37.10
N PRO A 628 -46.36 -39.66 37.98
CA PRO A 628 -47.19 -40.85 37.87
C PRO A 628 -48.62 -40.48 38.29
N SER A 629 -49.58 -40.78 37.41
CA SER A 629 -51.00 -40.74 37.74
C SER A 629 -51.31 -41.85 38.76
N SER A 630 -51.84 -41.42 39.90
CA SER A 630 -52.53 -42.23 40.92
C SER A 630 -53.65 -43.10 40.37
#